data_AF-A0A6V8II38-F1
#
_entry.id   AF-A0A6V8II38-F1
#
_cell.length_a   1.000
_cell.length_b   1.000
_cell.length_c   1.000
_cell.angle_alpha   90.00
_cell.angle_beta   90.00
_cell.angle_gamma   90.00
#
_symmetry.space_group_name_H-M   'P 1'
#
loop_
_entity.id
_entity.type
_entity.pdbx_description
1 polymer ?
#
loop_
_entity_poly.entity_id
_entity_poly.type
_entity_poly.pdbx_seq_one_letter_code
_entity_poly.pdbx_strand_id
1 'polypeptide(L)'
;MSSFNYLTNDPGLHLACDDGSLIHPARWQGSHALFILSSPTKSFWLLSRRHSQSSPCEERGVLIGDITFYAVRGAHRLTSHLTFPEITGWASSEGDDARWTEGRAHLELEDALRKGTGMLSIEVCSTGPYHLERESSQLSRMPEAELSLPHIQ
;
A
#
# COMPACT_ATOMS: atom_id res chain seq x y z
N MET A 1 18.86 22.41 -9.42
CA MET A 1 18.12 21.87 -8.26
C MET A 1 18.36 20.38 -8.26
N SER A 2 19.32 19.90 -7.48
CA SER A 2 19.67 18.48 -7.47
C SER A 2 18.64 17.71 -6.64
N SER A 3 17.66 17.12 -7.31
CA SER A 3 16.82 16.08 -6.73
C SER A 3 17.72 14.90 -6.40
N PHE A 4 17.92 14.61 -5.12
CA PHE A 4 18.60 13.39 -4.70
C PHE A 4 17.62 12.23 -4.85
N ASN A 5 17.85 11.38 -5.86
CA ASN A 5 17.15 10.11 -6.02
C ASN A 5 17.60 9.16 -4.91
N TYR A 6 16.69 8.83 -3.98
CA TYR A 6 16.93 7.76 -3.02
C TYR A 6 16.17 6.52 -3.48
N LEU A 7 16.89 5.41 -3.64
CA LEU A 7 16.29 4.10 -3.85
C LEU A 7 15.88 3.51 -2.51
N THR A 8 14.65 3.02 -2.42
CA THR A 8 14.14 2.27 -1.27
C THR A 8 13.57 0.95 -1.72
N ASN A 9 13.75 -0.09 -0.92
CA ASN A 9 13.10 -1.39 -1.15
C ASN A 9 11.75 -1.47 -0.41
N ASP A 10 11.37 -0.42 0.32
CA ASP A 10 10.06 -0.37 0.97
C ASP A 10 8.97 -0.18 -0.11
N PRO A 11 8.04 -1.14 -0.26
CA PRO A 11 6.94 -0.99 -1.21
C PRO A 11 5.93 0.06 -0.77
N GLY A 12 6.02 0.62 0.44
CA GLY A 12 5.04 1.56 0.96
C GLY A 12 3.64 0.94 1.00
N LEU A 13 3.56 -0.37 1.27
CA LEU A 13 2.33 -1.15 1.20
C LEU A 13 1.34 -0.65 2.24
N HIS A 14 0.09 -0.38 1.86
CA HIS A 14 -0.99 -0.02 2.78
C HIS A 14 -2.35 -0.42 2.20
N LEU A 15 -3.33 -0.61 3.08
CA LEU A 15 -4.72 -0.84 2.68
C LEU A 15 -5.49 0.47 2.76
N ALA A 16 -6.28 0.78 1.74
CA ALA A 16 -7.30 1.83 1.83
C ALA A 16 -8.69 1.20 1.92
N CYS A 17 -9.42 1.57 2.96
CA CYS A 17 -10.80 1.21 3.17
C CYS A 17 -11.74 2.14 2.39
N ASP A 18 -12.99 1.71 2.17
CA ASP A 18 -13.99 2.48 1.42
C ASP A 18 -14.39 3.80 2.10
N ASP A 19 -14.18 3.90 3.41
CA ASP A 19 -14.38 5.12 4.20
C ASP A 19 -13.22 6.13 4.08
N GLY A 20 -12.20 5.81 3.28
CA GLY A 20 -10.99 6.61 3.11
C GLY A 20 -9.93 6.38 4.19
N SER A 21 -10.18 5.52 5.17
CA SER A 21 -9.19 5.16 6.20
C SER A 21 -8.05 4.37 5.58
N LEU A 22 -6.82 4.64 6.03
CA LEU A 22 -5.63 3.90 5.63
C LEU A 22 -5.15 3.00 6.76
N ILE A 23 -4.87 1.73 6.45
CA ILE A 23 -4.32 0.74 7.37
C ILE A 23 -2.90 0.40 6.91
N HIS A 24 -1.92 0.78 7.72
CA HIS A 24 -0.53 0.40 7.51
C HIS A 24 -0.23 -1.00 8.06
N PRO A 25 0.80 -1.69 7.53
CA PRO A 25 1.25 -2.95 8.09
C PRO A 25 1.63 -2.75 9.56
N ALA A 26 1.00 -3.50 10.46
CA ALA A 26 1.33 -3.47 11.88
C ALA A 26 2.71 -4.08 12.12
N ARG A 27 3.10 -5.06 11.30
CA ARG A 27 4.44 -5.67 11.29
C ARG A 27 4.73 -6.34 9.96
N TRP A 28 6.02 -6.57 9.74
CA TRP A 28 6.53 -7.45 8.70
C TRP A 28 7.10 -8.72 9.34
N GLN A 29 6.88 -9.87 8.70
CA GLN A 29 7.48 -11.15 9.08
C GLN A 29 8.02 -11.84 7.84
N GLY A 30 9.33 -11.70 7.60
CA GLY A 30 9.92 -12.13 6.33
C GLY A 30 9.29 -11.37 5.17
N SER A 31 8.75 -12.10 4.19
CA SER A 31 8.00 -11.56 3.03
C SER A 31 6.56 -11.17 3.34
N HIS A 32 6.05 -11.42 4.55
CA HIS A 32 4.64 -11.21 4.86
C HIS A 32 4.40 -9.87 5.57
N ALA A 33 3.53 -9.04 4.98
CA ALA A 33 2.97 -7.85 5.62
C ALA A 33 1.71 -8.22 6.40
N LEU A 34 1.68 -7.92 7.70
CA LEU A 34 0.54 -8.21 8.57
C LEU A 34 -0.24 -6.94 8.88
N PHE A 35 -1.52 -6.93 8.58
CA PHE A 35 -2.46 -5.84 8.82
C PHE A 35 -3.51 -6.26 9.86
N ILE A 36 -3.90 -5.33 10.73
CA ILE A 36 -4.97 -5.55 11.70
C ILE A 36 -6.23 -4.85 11.21
N LEU A 37 -7.27 -5.62 10.92
CA LEU A 37 -8.58 -5.13 10.50
C LEU A 37 -9.46 -5.00 11.75
N SER A 38 -9.52 -3.78 12.30
CA SER A 38 -10.26 -3.47 13.52
C SER A 38 -11.75 -3.18 13.29
N SER A 39 -12.15 -3.01 12.04
CA SER A 39 -13.53 -2.79 11.62
C SER A 39 -13.94 -3.80 10.54
N PRO A 40 -15.22 -4.21 10.51
CA PRO A 40 -15.74 -5.05 9.44
C PRO A 40 -15.66 -4.29 8.11
N THR A 41 -14.73 -4.70 7.26
CA THR A 41 -14.47 -4.08 5.96
C THR A 41 -14.82 -5.08 4.87
N LYS A 42 -15.65 -4.67 3.91
CA LYS A 42 -16.11 -5.56 2.83
C LYS A 42 -15.06 -5.71 1.73
N SER A 43 -14.50 -4.57 1.34
CA SER A 43 -13.56 -4.38 0.25
C SER A 43 -12.52 -3.36 0.68
N PHE A 44 -11.30 -3.56 0.20
CA PHE A 44 -10.23 -2.60 0.39
C PHE A 44 -9.31 -2.60 -0.82
N TRP A 45 -8.58 -1.51 -0.97
CA TRP A 45 -7.58 -1.34 -2.01
C TRP A 45 -6.21 -1.61 -1.40
N LEU A 46 -5.46 -2.54 -1.98
CA LEU A 46 -4.05 -2.73 -1.68
C LEU A 46 -3.23 -1.74 -2.52
N LEU A 47 -2.63 -0.76 -1.86
CA LEU A 47 -1.78 0.22 -2.49
C LEU A 47 -0.31 -0.11 -2.25
N SER A 48 0.49 0.07 -3.30
CA SER A 48 1.94 -0.01 -3.24
C SER A 48 2.56 1.09 -4.09
N ARG A 49 3.82 1.42 -3.81
CA ARG A 49 4.65 2.15 -4.75
C ARG A 49 4.74 1.36 -6.05
N ARG A 50 4.82 2.08 -7.17
CA ARG A 50 5.07 1.53 -8.50
C ARG A 50 6.57 1.60 -8.78
N HIS A 51 7.10 0.62 -9.49
CA HIS A 51 8.50 0.67 -9.93
C HIS A 51 8.77 1.95 -10.72
N SER A 52 9.97 2.50 -10.55
CA SER A 52 10.40 3.68 -11.32
C SER A 52 10.89 3.25 -12.70
N GLN A 53 10.55 4.06 -13.68
CA GLN A 53 10.54 3.75 -15.11
C GLN A 53 11.91 3.35 -15.68
N SER A 54 11.98 2.19 -16.33
CA SER A 54 12.93 1.95 -17.43
C SER A 54 12.39 1.07 -18.57
N SER A 55 11.26 0.36 -18.37
CA SER A 55 10.67 -0.53 -19.39
C SER A 55 9.12 -0.50 -19.38
N PRO A 56 8.43 -0.75 -20.52
CA PRO A 56 6.96 -0.87 -20.58
C PRO A 56 6.36 -1.99 -19.71
N CYS A 57 7.19 -2.95 -19.29
CA CYS A 57 6.81 -4.04 -18.39
C CYS A 57 6.87 -3.63 -16.89
N GLU A 58 7.40 -2.44 -16.58
CA GLU A 58 7.76 -2.00 -15.22
C GLU A 58 6.74 -1.04 -14.58
N GLU A 59 5.50 -0.98 -15.07
CA GLU A 59 4.40 -0.30 -14.36
C GLU A 59 3.76 -1.15 -13.23
N ARG A 60 4.44 -2.23 -12.84
CA ARG A 60 4.00 -3.19 -11.83
C ARG A 60 4.33 -2.63 -10.44
N GLY A 61 3.43 -2.88 -9.48
CA GLY A 61 3.56 -2.45 -8.08
C GLY A 61 4.36 -3.44 -7.25
N VAL A 62 3.69 -4.49 -6.79
CA VAL A 62 4.27 -5.60 -6.01
C VAL A 62 3.74 -6.93 -6.54
N LEU A 63 4.55 -7.98 -6.46
CA LEU A 63 4.11 -9.34 -6.75
C LEU A 63 3.55 -9.95 -5.47
N ILE A 64 2.27 -10.27 -5.47
CA ILE A 64 1.58 -10.85 -4.33
C ILE A 64 1.35 -12.34 -4.56
N GLY A 65 1.80 -13.15 -3.60
CA GLY A 65 1.59 -14.60 -3.56
C GLY A 65 0.39 -14.93 -2.70
N ASP A 66 0.66 -15.57 -1.55
CA ASP A 66 -0.38 -15.94 -0.60
C ASP A 66 -1.06 -14.74 0.07
N ILE A 67 -2.38 -14.84 0.22
CA ILE A 67 -3.16 -13.91 1.03
C ILE A 67 -3.99 -14.73 2.00
N THR A 68 -3.80 -14.52 3.29
CA THR A 68 -4.52 -15.26 4.34
C THR A 68 -5.15 -14.30 5.34
N PHE A 69 -6.45 -14.43 5.57
CA PHE A 69 -7.19 -13.72 6.60
C PHE A 69 -7.40 -14.62 7.83
N TYR A 70 -6.87 -14.20 8.97
CA TYR A 70 -7.05 -14.84 10.26
C TYR A 70 -8.22 -14.17 11.01
N ALA A 71 -9.35 -14.85 11.00
CA ALA A 71 -10.55 -14.49 11.74
C ALA A 71 -10.59 -15.21 13.10
N VAL A 72 -11.55 -14.81 13.94
CA VAL A 72 -11.86 -15.53 15.20
C VAL A 72 -12.15 -17.02 14.95
N ARG A 73 -12.73 -17.35 13.79
CA ARG A 73 -13.14 -18.71 13.41
C ARG A 73 -12.14 -19.41 12.48
N GLY A 74 -10.87 -19.01 12.50
CA GLY A 74 -9.79 -19.72 11.80
C GLY A 74 -9.09 -18.88 10.73
N ALA A 75 -8.25 -19.56 9.95
CA ALA A 75 -7.49 -18.97 8.85
C ALA A 75 -8.20 -19.25 7.53
N HIS A 76 -8.34 -18.21 6.70
CA HIS A 76 -9.02 -18.26 5.42
C HIS A 76 -8.08 -17.76 4.33
N ARG A 77 -7.72 -18.65 3.40
CA ARG A 77 -6.90 -18.30 2.26
C ARG A 77 -7.76 -17.59 1.21
N LEU A 78 -7.33 -16.40 0.78
CA LEU A 78 -7.99 -15.62 -0.26
C LEU A 78 -7.25 -15.85 -1.58
N THR A 79 -7.93 -16.44 -2.56
CA THR A 79 -7.33 -16.76 -3.86
C THR A 79 -7.97 -15.97 -5.01
N SER A 80 -8.88 -15.03 -4.70
CA SER A 80 -9.60 -14.26 -5.70
C SER A 80 -8.67 -13.62 -6.73
N HIS A 81 -7.53 -13.06 -6.28
CA HIS A 81 -6.52 -12.45 -7.15
C HIS A 81 -5.90 -13.45 -8.15
N LEU A 82 -5.84 -14.73 -7.82
CA LEU A 82 -5.31 -15.79 -8.69
C LEU A 82 -6.41 -16.38 -9.59
N THR A 83 -7.64 -16.47 -9.09
CA THR A 83 -8.74 -17.18 -9.77
C THR A 83 -9.44 -16.33 -10.83
N PHE A 84 -9.66 -15.04 -10.59
CA PHE A 84 -10.42 -14.20 -11.52
C PHE A 84 -9.49 -13.48 -12.51
N PRO A 85 -9.66 -13.66 -13.83
CA PRO A 85 -8.73 -13.10 -14.81
C PRO A 85 -8.79 -11.56 -14.89
N GLU A 86 -9.96 -10.96 -14.65
CA GLU A 86 -10.15 -9.51 -14.69
C GLU A 86 -10.53 -8.99 -13.30
N ILE A 87 -9.53 -8.54 -12.54
CA ILE A 87 -9.75 -7.84 -11.27
C ILE A 87 -9.05 -6.49 -11.38
N THR A 88 -9.78 -5.43 -11.01
CA THR A 88 -9.28 -4.06 -11.09
C THR A 88 -7.95 -3.90 -10.34
N GLY A 89 -6.94 -3.41 -11.06
CA GLY A 89 -5.64 -3.09 -10.49
C GLY A 89 -4.71 -4.29 -10.29
N TRP A 90 -5.07 -5.45 -10.84
CA TRP A 90 -4.20 -6.62 -10.96
C TRP A 90 -3.81 -6.81 -12.43
N ALA A 91 -2.52 -7.05 -12.69
CA ALA A 91 -2.02 -7.32 -14.04
C ALA A 91 -2.66 -8.59 -14.61
N SER A 92 -2.67 -8.79 -15.94
CA SER A 92 -3.13 -10.06 -16.54
C SER A 92 -2.42 -11.26 -15.90
N SER A 93 -3.16 -12.33 -15.58
CA SER A 93 -2.58 -13.51 -14.94
C SER A 93 -1.56 -14.18 -15.87
N GLU A 94 -0.31 -14.28 -15.43
CA GLU A 94 0.80 -14.96 -16.14
C GLU A 94 1.20 -16.29 -15.44
N GLY A 95 0.57 -16.64 -14.30
CA GLY A 95 0.87 -17.85 -13.54
C GLY A 95 -0.11 -18.12 -12.38
N ASP A 96 -0.04 -19.32 -11.79
CA ASP A 96 -1.06 -19.80 -10.85
C ASP A 96 -0.84 -19.38 -9.38
N ASP A 97 0.39 -19.05 -8.98
CA ASP A 97 0.75 -18.90 -7.56
C ASP A 97 0.94 -17.46 -7.08
N ALA A 98 1.16 -16.51 -8.00
CA ALA A 98 1.38 -15.11 -7.65
C ALA A 98 0.96 -14.17 -8.78
N ARG A 99 0.55 -12.94 -8.41
CA ARG A 99 0.08 -11.95 -9.37
C ARG A 99 0.58 -10.54 -9.05
N TRP A 100 1.01 -9.84 -10.10
CA TRP A 100 1.45 -8.46 -9.99
C TRP A 100 0.26 -7.51 -9.79
N THR A 101 0.41 -6.57 -8.86
CA THR A 101 -0.49 -5.42 -8.75
C THR A 101 -0.05 -4.33 -9.74
N GLU A 102 -0.97 -3.46 -10.11
CA GLU A 102 -0.69 -2.24 -10.89
C GLU A 102 -0.43 -1.02 -9.98
N GLY A 103 -0.04 -1.26 -8.72
CA GLY A 103 0.17 -0.22 -7.70
C GLY A 103 -1.07 0.13 -6.87
N ARG A 104 -2.26 -0.20 -7.36
CA ARG A 104 -3.52 -0.12 -6.60
C ARG A 104 -4.44 -1.26 -7.00
N ALA A 105 -4.49 -2.31 -6.20
CA ALA A 105 -5.22 -3.53 -6.50
C ALA A 105 -6.46 -3.67 -5.62
N HIS A 106 -7.61 -4.05 -6.20
CA HIS A 106 -8.83 -4.29 -5.45
C HIS A 106 -8.78 -5.66 -4.77
N LEU A 107 -9.14 -5.71 -3.48
CA LEU A 107 -9.24 -6.96 -2.74
C LEU A 107 -10.57 -7.02 -1.99
N GLU A 108 -11.27 -8.13 -2.16
CA GLU A 108 -12.60 -8.36 -1.61
C GLU A 108 -12.59 -9.57 -0.69
N LEU A 109 -13.17 -9.41 0.49
CA LEU A 109 -13.38 -10.53 1.41
C LEU A 109 -14.65 -11.30 1.00
N GLU A 110 -14.60 -12.62 1.13
CA GLU A 110 -15.78 -13.47 1.00
C GLU A 110 -16.88 -13.04 1.97
N ASP A 111 -18.16 -13.20 1.60
CA ASP A 111 -19.30 -12.74 2.39
C ASP A 111 -19.28 -13.22 3.86
N ALA A 112 -18.78 -14.43 4.10
CA ALA A 112 -18.64 -15.00 5.44
C ALA A 112 -17.63 -14.24 6.33
N LEU A 113 -16.69 -13.51 5.73
CA LEU A 113 -15.57 -12.83 6.38
C LEU A 113 -15.78 -11.32 6.51
N ARG A 114 -16.73 -10.73 5.77
CA ARG A 114 -16.99 -9.28 5.72
C ARG A 114 -17.36 -8.63 7.05
N LYS A 115 -17.85 -9.41 8.00
CA LYS A 115 -18.22 -8.95 9.35
C LYS A 115 -17.12 -9.21 10.39
N GLY A 116 -16.06 -9.91 9.98
CA GLY A 116 -14.97 -10.29 10.86
C GLY A 116 -13.98 -9.15 11.06
N THR A 117 -13.59 -8.94 12.31
CA THR A 117 -12.30 -8.32 12.62
C THR A 117 -11.24 -9.41 12.68
N GLY A 118 -9.99 -9.06 12.38
CA GLY A 118 -8.95 -10.07 12.29
C GLY A 118 -7.61 -9.52 11.80
N MET A 119 -6.74 -10.44 11.43
CA MET A 119 -5.43 -10.11 10.87
C MET A 119 -5.35 -10.58 9.42
N LEU A 120 -4.99 -9.68 8.52
CA LEU A 120 -4.71 -10.01 7.13
C LEU A 120 -3.20 -10.15 6.95
N SER A 121 -2.78 -11.29 6.40
CA SER A 121 -1.40 -11.59 6.04
C SER A 121 -1.30 -11.60 4.52
N ILE A 122 -0.40 -10.77 3.98
CA ILE A 122 -0.16 -10.66 2.54
C ILE A 122 1.30 -11.00 2.28
N GLU A 123 1.55 -12.03 1.49
CA GLU A 123 2.88 -12.39 1.02
C GLU A 123 3.31 -11.49 -0.14
N VAL A 124 4.46 -10.85 0.02
CA VAL A 124 5.10 -10.05 -1.01
C VAL A 124 6.28 -10.85 -1.57
N CYS A 125 6.10 -11.47 -2.73
CA CYS A 125 7.10 -12.34 -3.35
C CYS A 125 8.21 -11.57 -4.07
N SER A 126 7.91 -10.37 -4.56
CA SER A 126 8.90 -9.51 -5.20
C SER A 126 8.57 -8.04 -4.99
N THR A 127 9.61 -7.27 -4.68
CA THR A 127 9.61 -5.82 -4.51
C THR A 127 10.70 -5.21 -5.37
N GLY A 128 10.43 -4.06 -5.98
CA GLY A 128 11.43 -3.29 -6.71
C GLY A 128 12.28 -2.39 -5.84
N PRO A 129 13.39 -1.88 -6.38
CA PRO A 129 13.91 -0.60 -5.94
C PRO A 129 12.95 0.52 -6.39
N TYR A 130 12.36 1.24 -5.43
CA TYR A 130 11.46 2.37 -5.64
C TYR A 130 12.22 3.68 -5.52
N HIS A 131 11.93 4.65 -6.39
CA HIS A 131 12.48 6.01 -6.27
C HIS A 131 11.61 6.85 -5.33
N LEU A 132 12.21 7.39 -4.27
CA LEU A 132 11.58 8.41 -3.43
C LEU A 132 12.04 9.79 -3.90
N GLU A 133 11.11 10.57 -4.45
CA GLU A 133 11.26 12.02 -4.50
C GLU A 133 10.93 12.55 -3.12
N ARG A 134 11.93 13.10 -2.42
CA ARG A 134 11.69 13.82 -1.18
C ARG A 134 11.05 15.16 -1.57
N GLU A 135 9.73 15.28 -1.46
CA GLU A 135 9.08 16.59 -1.49
C GLU A 135 9.77 17.45 -0.42
N SER A 136 10.41 18.53 -0.86
CA SER A 136 10.97 19.53 0.04
C SER A 136 9.82 20.10 0.85
N SER A 137 9.62 19.55 2.05
CA SER A 137 8.67 20.05 3.02
C SER A 137 8.95 21.55 3.17
N GLN A 138 8.00 22.38 2.73
CA GLN A 138 8.06 23.83 2.89
C GLN A 138 8.10 24.14 4.39
N LEU A 139 9.32 24.24 4.93
CA LEU A 139 9.54 24.61 6.32
C LEU A 139 9.25 26.11 6.44
N SER A 140 8.06 26.39 6.97
CA SER A 140 7.69 27.58 7.77
C SER A 140 8.40 28.89 7.42
N ARG A 141 7.78 29.70 6.56
CA ARG A 141 7.88 31.16 6.69
C ARG A 141 6.74 31.60 7.61
N MET A 142 7.00 31.60 8.92
CA MET A 142 6.13 32.25 9.92
C MET A 142 6.04 33.77 9.64
N PRO A 143 4.97 34.44 10.09
CA PRO A 143 4.68 35.82 9.69
C PRO A 143 5.59 36.81 10.43
N GLU A 144 6.17 37.77 9.70
CA GLU A 144 6.81 38.95 10.29
C GLU A 144 5.71 39.90 10.81
N ALA A 145 5.20 39.60 12.00
CA ALA A 145 4.53 40.59 12.82
C ALA A 145 5.53 41.10 13.88
N GLU A 146 5.61 42.43 13.95
CA GLU A 146 6.14 43.24 15.06
C GLU A 146 7.67 43.39 15.19
N LEU A 147 8.21 44.38 14.50
CA LEU A 147 9.19 45.30 15.11
C LEU A 147 8.77 46.75 14.80
N SER A 148 7.68 47.18 15.42
CA SER A 148 7.45 48.61 15.69
C SER A 148 8.47 49.06 16.73
N LEU A 149 9.38 49.96 16.35
CA LEU A 149 10.14 50.78 17.29
C LEU A 149 9.93 52.26 16.94
N PRO A 150 9.82 53.13 17.96
CA PRO A 150 9.27 54.48 17.80
C PRO A 150 10.30 55.41 17.15
N HIS A 151 9.83 56.30 16.28
CA HIS A 151 10.62 57.46 15.86
C HIS A 151 10.54 58.51 16.98
N ILE A 152 11.65 58.72 17.68
CA ILE A 152 11.85 59.85 18.58
C ILE A 152 12.66 60.91 17.82
N GLN A 153 12.04 62.09 17.72
CA GLN A 153 12.46 63.42 17.23
C GLN A 153 13.00 63.56 15.80
#